data_AF-A0A358QJP5-F1
#
_entry.id   AF-A0A358QJP5-F1
#
_cell.length_a   1.000
_cell.length_b   1.000
_cell.length_c   1.000
_cell.angle_alpha   90.00
_cell.angle_beta   90.00
_cell.angle_gamma   90.00
#
_symmetry.space_group_name_H-M   'P 1'
#
loop_
_entity.id
_entity.type
_entity.pdbx_description
1 polymer ?
#
loop_
_entity_poly.entity_id
_entity_poly.type
_entity_poly.pdbx_seq_one_letter_code
_entity_poly.pdbx_strand_id
1 'polypeptide(L)'
;MERSFIARLSGVDVSGRKTYDLVDEPTGDDYRALLLCARSQCDTAVLTVDTTRDLDPSGRAVVERLAPELRSESRSGDLRLLRYELSQACVDVLGEAPGLFAWRQPGLPENLCLLRQDGSPWIVSIAAERIGYVEFTPFEKLLLGRAAPGLAAVLAHQGARDAILAAFERRLEDAAEAMEADLLVYARSVAEDGRDGVVAAVRDWLGSGELVRLGAAVHLVARLGLTELGPELGRLAEAARRDQLPGPTVYRSSPVLRERWRIRFERRLGEATTVLETIRSG
;
A
#
# COMPACT_ATOMS: atom_id res chain seq x y z
N MET A 1 5.13 32.62 -1.49
CA MET A 1 4.83 31.54 -0.53
C MET A 1 4.66 30.28 -1.37
N GLU A 2 5.75 29.56 -1.61
CA GLU A 2 5.79 28.34 -2.43
C GLU A 2 5.02 27.24 -1.70
N ARG A 3 3.98 26.69 -2.34
CA ARG A 3 3.23 25.54 -1.82
C ARG A 3 4.01 24.29 -2.20
N SER A 4 4.58 23.61 -1.20
CA SER A 4 5.28 22.33 -1.39
C SER A 4 4.26 21.22 -1.60
N PHE A 5 4.52 20.38 -2.60
CA PHE A 5 3.78 19.17 -2.94
C PHE A 5 4.15 18.01 -1.99
N ILE A 6 3.30 17.00 -1.78
CA ILE A 6 3.50 15.81 -0.93
C ILE A 6 3.08 14.56 -1.72
N ALA A 7 3.73 13.40 -1.53
CA ALA A 7 3.35 12.08 -2.08
C ALA A 7 3.52 10.97 -1.00
N ARG A 8 3.16 9.70 -1.21
CA ARG A 8 3.34 8.58 -0.25
C ARG A 8 3.52 7.23 -0.95
N LEU A 9 4.48 6.38 -0.55
CA LEU A 9 4.64 5.03 -1.14
C LEU A 9 3.48 4.08 -0.75
N SER A 10 2.90 3.36 -1.72
CA SER A 10 1.77 2.43 -1.51
C SER A 10 2.00 0.98 -1.98
N GLY A 11 3.03 0.69 -2.80
CA GLY A 11 3.31 -0.69 -3.27
C GLY A 11 4.64 -0.88 -3.99
N VAL A 12 5.08 -2.15 -4.14
CA VAL A 12 6.23 -2.58 -4.96
C VAL A 12 5.85 -3.86 -5.74
N ASP A 13 6.02 -3.88 -7.05
CA ASP A 13 5.73 -5.06 -7.89
C ASP A 13 6.99 -5.84 -8.32
N VAL A 14 6.77 -6.99 -8.99
CA VAL A 14 7.85 -7.90 -9.46
C VAL A 14 8.76 -7.25 -10.51
N SER A 15 8.33 -6.15 -11.14
CA SER A 15 9.12 -5.38 -12.10
C SER A 15 10.05 -4.34 -11.43
N GLY A 16 9.99 -4.23 -10.09
CA GLY A 16 10.76 -3.26 -9.31
C GLY A 16 10.17 -1.85 -9.33
N ARG A 17 8.94 -1.69 -9.83
CA ARG A 17 8.21 -0.42 -9.81
C ARG A 17 7.66 -0.16 -8.42
N LYS A 18 7.65 1.11 -8.03
CA LYS A 18 7.14 1.60 -6.75
C LYS A 18 5.98 2.55 -7.01
N THR A 19 4.87 2.33 -6.33
CA THR A 19 3.67 3.19 -6.41
C THR A 19 3.77 4.30 -5.37
N TYR A 20 3.59 5.54 -5.78
CA TYR A 20 3.56 6.71 -4.90
C TYR A 20 2.23 7.46 -5.09
N ASP A 21 1.39 7.45 -4.07
CA ASP A 21 0.17 8.25 -3.99
C ASP A 21 0.55 9.74 -3.98
N LEU A 22 -0.16 10.58 -4.73
CA LEU A 22 0.01 12.03 -4.76
C LEU A 22 -0.85 12.60 -3.63
N VAL A 23 -0.20 13.14 -2.58
CA VAL A 23 -0.88 13.70 -1.40
C VAL A 23 -1.23 15.16 -1.62
N ASP A 24 -0.36 15.91 -2.29
CA ASP A 24 -0.74 17.16 -2.94
C ASP A 24 -0.91 16.91 -4.44
N GLU A 25 -1.28 17.95 -5.18
CA GLU A 25 -1.50 17.91 -6.63
C GLU A 25 -0.35 18.60 -7.35
N PRO A 26 0.24 18.00 -8.41
CA PRO A 26 1.21 18.72 -9.22
C PRO A 26 0.43 19.79 -9.99
N THR A 27 0.87 21.04 -9.87
CA THR A 27 0.22 22.20 -10.51
C THR A 27 1.25 23.04 -11.24
N GLY A 28 0.81 23.86 -12.20
CA GLY A 28 1.66 24.79 -12.93
C GLY A 28 2.88 24.11 -13.56
N ASP A 29 4.07 24.61 -13.26
CA ASP A 29 5.32 24.14 -13.87
C ASP A 29 5.69 22.71 -13.46
N ASP A 30 5.39 22.30 -12.23
CA ASP A 30 5.62 20.92 -11.78
C ASP A 30 4.73 19.92 -12.56
N TYR A 31 3.49 20.31 -12.85
CA TYR A 31 2.58 19.52 -13.67
C TYR A 31 3.09 19.40 -15.11
N ARG A 32 3.52 20.50 -15.72
CA ARG A 32 4.10 20.48 -17.08
C ARG A 32 5.36 19.64 -17.15
N ALA A 33 6.26 19.80 -16.16
CA ALA A 33 7.47 19.02 -16.06
C ALA A 33 7.18 17.52 -15.90
N LEU A 34 6.14 17.17 -15.14
CA LEU A 34 5.66 15.80 -15.00
C LEU A 34 5.19 15.21 -16.34
N LEU A 35 4.37 15.94 -17.10
CA LEU A 35 3.92 15.49 -18.43
C LEU A 35 5.08 15.32 -19.42
N LEU A 36 6.03 16.27 -19.42
CA LEU A 36 7.22 16.20 -20.28
C LEU A 36 8.08 14.99 -19.94
N CYS A 37 8.25 14.69 -18.65
CA CYS A 37 8.94 13.48 -18.20
C CYS A 37 8.19 12.22 -18.66
N ALA A 38 6.86 12.20 -18.49
CA ALA A 38 6.01 11.09 -18.87
C ALA A 38 6.14 10.73 -20.35
N ARG A 39 6.25 11.72 -21.24
CA ARG A 39 6.40 11.51 -22.69
C ARG A 39 7.55 10.58 -23.08
N SER A 40 8.61 10.51 -22.27
CA SER A 40 9.75 9.62 -22.53
C SER A 40 9.51 8.17 -22.11
N GLN A 41 8.47 7.91 -21.31
CA GLN A 41 8.16 6.62 -20.69
C GLN A 41 6.79 6.07 -21.11
N CYS A 42 5.91 6.96 -21.56
CA CYS A 42 4.51 6.71 -21.88
C CYS A 42 4.24 6.99 -23.35
N ASP A 43 3.32 6.23 -23.93
CA ASP A 43 2.85 6.42 -25.30
C ASP A 43 1.37 6.74 -25.38
N THR A 44 0.65 6.62 -24.25
CA THR A 44 -0.81 6.72 -24.22
C THR A 44 -1.27 7.66 -23.12
N ALA A 45 -2.09 8.65 -23.48
CA ALA A 45 -2.94 9.39 -22.54
C ALA A 45 -4.36 8.85 -22.59
N VAL A 46 -5.00 8.74 -21.43
CA VAL A 46 -6.40 8.35 -21.31
C VAL A 46 -7.16 9.44 -20.57
N LEU A 47 -8.29 9.82 -21.14
CA LEU A 47 -9.27 10.70 -20.52
C LEU A 47 -10.63 10.00 -20.52
N THR A 48 -11.47 10.37 -19.57
CA THR A 48 -12.84 9.87 -19.44
C THR A 48 -13.85 10.98 -19.65
N VAL A 49 -14.97 10.67 -20.29
CA VAL A 49 -16.08 11.60 -20.49
C VAL A 49 -17.33 10.90 -20.01
N ASP A 50 -17.92 11.41 -18.94
CA ASP A 50 -19.26 10.99 -18.51
C ASP A 50 -20.27 11.48 -19.54
N THR A 51 -21.09 10.55 -20.04
CA THR A 51 -22.09 10.79 -21.10
C THR A 51 -23.44 11.26 -20.57
N THR A 52 -23.61 11.28 -19.25
CA THR A 52 -24.80 11.84 -18.59
C THR A 52 -24.70 13.34 -18.34
N ARG A 53 -23.48 13.89 -18.45
CA ARG A 53 -23.16 15.30 -18.23
C ARG A 53 -22.48 15.88 -19.45
N ASP A 54 -22.91 17.07 -19.88
CA ASP A 54 -22.30 17.75 -21.01
C ASP A 54 -20.97 18.40 -20.62
N LEU A 55 -20.01 18.34 -21.55
CA LEU A 55 -18.83 19.22 -21.53
C LEU A 55 -19.26 20.65 -21.88
N ASP A 56 -18.73 21.61 -21.16
CA ASP A 56 -18.91 23.01 -21.51
C ASP A 56 -18.12 23.37 -22.81
N PRO A 57 -18.24 24.59 -23.37
CA PRO A 57 -17.49 24.96 -24.57
C PRO A 57 -15.97 24.80 -24.44
N SER A 58 -15.40 25.03 -23.25
CA SER A 58 -13.96 24.90 -23.02
C SER A 58 -13.52 23.44 -23.02
N GLY A 59 -14.27 22.56 -22.36
CA GLY A 59 -14.01 21.12 -22.35
C GLY A 59 -14.13 20.50 -23.73
N ARG A 60 -15.13 20.92 -24.52
CA ARG A 60 -15.29 20.49 -25.92
C ARG A 60 -14.12 20.93 -26.79
N ALA A 61 -13.68 22.18 -26.66
CA ALA A 61 -12.53 22.70 -27.40
C ALA A 61 -11.25 21.90 -27.11
N VAL A 62 -11.04 21.46 -25.86
CA VAL A 62 -9.89 20.59 -25.52
C VAL A 62 -9.99 19.24 -26.22
N VAL A 63 -11.15 18.59 -26.22
CA VAL A 63 -11.36 17.31 -26.92
C VAL A 63 -11.13 17.46 -28.43
N GLU A 64 -11.62 18.54 -29.04
CA GLU A 64 -11.41 18.84 -30.46
C GLU A 64 -9.92 19.04 -30.79
N ARG A 65 -9.17 19.73 -29.92
CA ARG A 65 -7.72 19.92 -30.10
C ARG A 65 -6.91 18.64 -29.92
N LEU A 66 -7.37 17.72 -29.08
CA LEU A 66 -6.75 16.40 -28.90
C LEU A 66 -7.18 15.38 -29.96
N ALA A 67 -8.24 15.66 -30.73
CA ALA A 67 -8.79 14.74 -31.73
C ALA A 67 -7.76 14.21 -32.75
N PRO A 68 -6.77 15.00 -33.24
CA PRO A 68 -5.74 14.48 -34.15
C PRO A 68 -4.89 13.34 -33.54
N GLU A 69 -4.76 13.31 -32.21
CA GLU A 69 -3.95 12.33 -31.48
C GLU A 69 -4.80 11.12 -31.04
N LEU A 70 -6.11 11.10 -31.31
CA LEU A 70 -7.02 10.05 -30.85
C LEU A 70 -6.69 8.72 -31.55
N ARG A 71 -6.34 7.72 -30.75
CA ARG A 71 -6.03 6.35 -31.22
C ARG A 71 -7.24 5.44 -31.16
N SER A 72 -8.00 5.53 -30.08
CA SER A 72 -9.21 4.72 -29.91
C SER A 72 -10.17 5.35 -28.92
N GLU A 73 -11.43 4.98 -29.08
CA GLU A 73 -12.51 5.31 -28.17
C GLU A 73 -13.24 4.03 -27.80
N SER A 74 -13.58 3.88 -26.52
CA SER A 74 -14.45 2.81 -26.04
C SER A 74 -15.48 3.33 -25.05
N ARG A 75 -16.55 2.57 -24.82
CA ARG A 75 -17.61 2.92 -23.87
C ARG A 75 -17.73 1.84 -22.80
N SER A 76 -17.87 2.26 -21.55
CA SER A 76 -18.15 1.40 -20.41
C SER A 76 -19.27 2.03 -19.58
N GLY A 77 -20.49 1.50 -19.73
CA GLY A 77 -21.69 2.12 -19.18
C GLY A 77 -21.85 3.57 -19.67
N ASP A 78 -21.96 4.48 -18.71
CA ASP A 78 -22.12 5.92 -18.97
C ASP A 78 -20.79 6.66 -19.20
N LEU A 79 -19.66 5.96 -19.21
CA LEU A 79 -18.34 6.56 -19.45
C LEU A 79 -17.84 6.25 -20.85
N ARG A 80 -17.35 7.28 -21.54
CA ARG A 80 -16.50 7.16 -22.74
C ARG A 80 -15.04 7.26 -22.32
N LEU A 81 -14.24 6.31 -22.77
CA LEU A 81 -12.79 6.30 -22.58
C LEU A 81 -12.14 6.74 -23.90
N LEU A 82 -11.42 7.85 -23.84
CA LEU A 82 -10.70 8.45 -24.98
C LEU A 82 -9.22 8.17 -24.80
N ARG A 83 -8.62 7.43 -25.73
CA ARG A 83 -7.20 7.06 -25.70
C ARG A 83 -6.45 7.80 -26.80
N TYR A 84 -5.49 8.62 -26.40
CA TYR A 84 -4.67 9.44 -27.28
C TYR A 84 -3.24 8.93 -27.30
N GLU A 85 -2.58 9.10 -28.43
CA GLU A 85 -1.12 9.05 -28.48
C GLU A 85 -0.53 10.19 -27.66
N LEU A 86 0.41 9.88 -26.77
CA LEU A 86 1.10 10.87 -25.97
C LEU A 86 2.25 11.52 -26.78
N SER A 87 1.88 12.21 -27.85
CA SER A 87 2.82 13.01 -28.65
C SER A 87 3.18 14.32 -27.95
N GLN A 88 4.13 15.09 -28.51
CA GLN A 88 4.42 16.43 -27.99
C GLN A 88 3.21 17.36 -28.10
N ALA A 89 2.45 17.28 -29.21
CA ALA A 89 1.24 18.07 -29.38
C ALA A 89 0.17 17.71 -28.34
N CYS A 90 0.03 16.42 -28.02
CA CYS A 90 -0.83 15.98 -26.91
C CYS A 90 -0.37 16.60 -25.58
N VAL A 91 0.92 16.49 -25.25
CA VAL A 91 1.50 17.05 -24.01
C VAL A 91 1.29 18.56 -23.91
N ASP A 92 1.44 19.29 -25.02
CA ASP A 92 1.25 20.75 -25.05
C ASP A 92 -0.20 21.12 -24.68
N VAL A 93 -1.19 20.42 -25.24
CA VAL A 93 -2.61 20.62 -24.89
C VAL A 93 -2.87 20.20 -23.44
N LEU A 94 -2.35 19.06 -23.00
CA LEU A 94 -2.55 18.58 -21.63
C LEU A 94 -1.92 19.52 -20.59
N GLY A 95 -0.81 20.18 -20.93
CA GLY A 95 -0.04 21.08 -20.06
C GLY A 95 -0.65 22.47 -19.86
N GLU A 96 -1.74 22.79 -20.57
CA GLU A 96 -2.51 24.01 -20.35
C GLU A 96 -3.43 23.92 -19.14
N ALA A 97 -3.80 22.70 -18.72
CA ALA A 97 -4.55 22.50 -17.49
C ALA A 97 -3.73 23.00 -16.28
N PRO A 98 -4.36 23.60 -15.26
CA PRO A 98 -3.65 24.16 -14.12
C PRO A 98 -3.01 23.10 -13.20
N GLY A 99 -3.43 21.83 -13.32
CA GLY A 99 -2.90 20.71 -12.55
C GLY A 99 -3.58 19.39 -12.89
N LEU A 100 -3.10 18.31 -12.27
CA LEU A 100 -3.58 16.94 -12.54
C LEU A 100 -5.04 16.69 -12.13
N PHE A 101 -5.51 17.29 -11.04
CA PHE A 101 -6.90 17.14 -10.59
C PHE A 101 -7.83 18.20 -11.18
N ALA A 102 -7.34 19.04 -12.08
CA ALA A 102 -8.16 19.97 -12.84
C ALA A 102 -9.00 19.28 -13.92
N TRP A 103 -8.59 18.08 -14.37
CA TRP A 103 -9.31 17.25 -15.34
C TRP A 103 -10.65 16.77 -14.80
N ARG A 104 -11.65 17.64 -14.83
CA ARG A 104 -12.99 17.46 -14.26
C ARG A 104 -14.05 18.10 -15.16
N GLN A 105 -15.13 17.37 -15.37
CA GLN A 105 -16.29 17.91 -16.05
C GLN A 105 -17.01 18.95 -15.16
N PRO A 106 -17.61 19.99 -15.76
CA PRO A 106 -17.83 20.18 -17.20
C PRO A 106 -16.69 20.89 -17.96
N GLY A 107 -15.71 21.48 -17.27
CA GLY A 107 -14.67 22.32 -17.87
C GLY A 107 -13.58 21.56 -18.64
N LEU A 108 -13.31 20.31 -18.26
CA LEU A 108 -12.37 19.41 -18.93
C LEU A 108 -12.93 17.98 -18.92
N PRO A 109 -12.42 17.08 -19.78
CA PRO A 109 -12.60 15.64 -19.58
C PRO A 109 -12.07 15.20 -18.21
N GLU A 110 -12.59 14.10 -17.68
CA GLU A 110 -12.26 13.59 -16.35
C GLU A 110 -11.05 12.64 -16.36
N ASN A 111 -10.33 12.61 -15.23
CA ASN A 111 -9.42 11.52 -14.85
C ASN A 111 -8.28 11.25 -15.85
N LEU A 112 -7.35 12.21 -15.98
CA LEU A 112 -6.14 11.99 -16.78
C LEU A 112 -5.32 10.83 -16.22
N CYS A 113 -5.07 9.84 -17.07
CA CYS A 113 -4.17 8.73 -16.82
C CYS A 113 -3.13 8.65 -17.94
N LEU A 114 -1.87 8.37 -17.59
CA LEU A 114 -0.80 8.14 -18.57
C LEU A 114 -0.33 6.70 -18.46
N LEU A 115 -0.24 6.01 -19.59
CA LEU A 115 0.13 4.60 -19.66
C LEU A 115 1.41 4.43 -20.48
N ARG A 116 2.21 3.43 -20.07
CA ARG A 116 3.33 2.92 -20.85
C ARG A 116 2.83 2.09 -22.03
N GLN A 117 3.75 1.75 -22.93
CA GLN A 117 3.49 0.92 -24.10
C GLN A 117 2.95 -0.47 -23.77
N ASP A 118 3.34 -1.04 -22.61
CA ASP A 118 2.80 -2.31 -22.12
C ASP A 118 1.39 -2.19 -21.52
N GLY A 119 0.81 -0.98 -21.52
CA GLY A 119 -0.48 -0.66 -20.91
C GLY A 119 -0.43 -0.44 -19.40
N SER A 120 0.74 -0.60 -18.77
CA SER A 120 0.90 -0.36 -17.33
C SER A 120 0.78 1.13 -17.00
N PRO A 121 0.21 1.47 -15.82
CA PRO A 121 0.02 2.86 -15.43
C PRO A 121 1.33 3.54 -15.07
N TRP A 122 1.47 4.80 -15.46
CA TRP A 122 2.55 5.70 -15.03
C TRP A 122 2.00 6.81 -14.15
N ILE A 123 0.87 7.40 -14.55
CA ILE A 123 0.02 8.28 -13.74
C ILE A 123 -1.39 7.75 -13.77
N VAL A 124 -2.05 7.73 -12.62
CA VAL A 124 -3.49 7.52 -12.49
C VAL A 124 -4.08 8.63 -11.63
N SER A 125 -5.24 9.13 -12.02
CA SER A 125 -5.98 10.11 -11.22
C SER A 125 -7.49 9.81 -11.19
N ILE A 126 -8.12 10.12 -10.05
CA ILE A 126 -9.55 10.28 -9.87
C ILE A 126 -9.75 11.73 -9.44
N ALA A 127 -9.91 12.62 -10.42
CA ALA A 127 -9.79 14.06 -10.23
C ALA A 127 -10.91 14.62 -9.33
N ALA A 128 -12.12 14.02 -9.41
CA ALA A 128 -13.24 14.39 -8.55
C ALA A 128 -12.93 14.22 -7.06
N GLU A 129 -12.21 13.15 -6.73
CA GLU A 129 -11.84 12.74 -5.37
C GLU A 129 -10.48 13.27 -4.94
N ARG A 130 -9.74 13.94 -5.85
CA ARG A 130 -8.35 14.39 -5.64
C ARG A 130 -7.42 13.26 -5.23
N ILE A 131 -7.67 12.07 -5.77
CA ILE A 131 -6.83 10.90 -5.57
C ILE A 131 -5.99 10.74 -6.83
N GLY A 132 -4.70 10.47 -6.68
CA GLY A 132 -3.85 10.07 -7.79
C GLY A 132 -2.62 9.35 -7.30
N TYR A 133 -1.97 8.61 -8.18
CA TYR A 133 -0.69 7.98 -7.88
C TYR A 133 0.18 7.93 -9.14
N VAL A 134 1.48 7.78 -8.90
CA VAL A 134 2.50 7.51 -9.93
C VAL A 134 3.18 6.18 -9.66
N GLU A 135 3.55 5.46 -10.71
CA GLU A 135 4.36 4.26 -10.59
C GLU A 135 5.71 4.47 -11.26
N PHE A 136 6.79 4.42 -10.49
CA PHE A 136 8.13 4.61 -11.03
C PHE A 136 9.06 3.45 -10.70
N THR A 137 9.83 3.04 -11.70
CA THR A 137 11.09 2.35 -11.50
C THR A 137 12.12 3.30 -10.86
N PRO A 138 13.21 2.77 -10.26
CA PRO A 138 14.31 3.61 -9.78
C PRO A 138 14.89 4.53 -10.85
N PHE A 139 14.94 4.08 -12.11
CA PHE A 139 15.47 4.86 -13.22
C PHE A 139 14.54 6.01 -13.61
N GLU A 140 13.24 5.76 -13.75
CA GLU A 140 12.24 6.81 -14.03
C GLU A 140 12.23 7.88 -12.92
N LYS A 141 12.41 7.47 -11.66
CA LYS A 141 12.55 8.40 -10.53
C LYS A 141 13.78 9.30 -10.67
N LEU A 142 14.91 8.78 -11.19
CA LEU A 142 16.10 9.58 -11.46
C LEU A 142 15.89 10.56 -12.62
N LEU A 143 15.19 10.14 -13.68
CA LEU A 143 14.84 11.01 -14.80
C LEU A 143 13.92 12.16 -14.35
N LEU A 144 12.95 11.84 -13.49
CA LEU A 144 12.09 12.85 -12.88
C LEU A 144 12.90 13.85 -12.05
N GLY A 145 13.93 13.39 -11.33
CA GLY A 145 14.86 14.28 -10.62
C GLY A 145 15.54 15.34 -11.48
N ARG A 146 15.71 15.08 -12.78
CA ARG A 146 16.26 16.04 -13.73
C ARG A 146 15.20 16.94 -14.34
N ALA A 147 14.03 16.39 -14.66
CA ALA A 147 12.97 17.12 -15.35
C ALA A 147 12.10 17.96 -14.41
N ALA A 148 11.81 17.46 -13.22
CA ALA A 148 10.92 18.03 -12.22
C ALA A 148 11.56 17.92 -10.81
N PRO A 149 12.61 18.71 -10.51
CA PRO A 149 13.36 18.58 -9.26
C PRO A 149 12.52 18.84 -8.01
N GLY A 150 11.52 19.74 -8.08
CA GLY A 150 10.56 19.97 -7.00
C GLY A 150 9.77 18.71 -6.65
N LEU A 151 9.17 18.08 -7.67
CA LEU A 151 8.44 16.82 -7.52
C LEU A 151 9.33 15.67 -7.03
N ALA A 152 10.56 15.58 -7.52
CA ALA A 152 11.50 14.56 -7.10
C ALA A 152 11.96 14.71 -5.65
N ALA A 153 12.16 15.94 -5.17
CA ALA A 153 12.52 16.21 -3.78
C ALA A 153 11.43 15.72 -2.80
N VAL A 154 10.17 15.91 -3.18
CA VAL A 154 9.02 15.41 -2.41
C VAL A 154 9.01 13.88 -2.37
N LEU A 155 9.16 13.22 -3.51
CA LEU A 155 9.20 11.76 -3.60
C LEU A 155 10.44 11.17 -2.90
N ALA A 156 11.52 11.93 -2.78
CA ALA A 156 12.72 11.54 -2.04
C ALA A 156 12.52 11.67 -0.52
N HIS A 157 11.89 12.76 -0.05
CA HIS A 157 11.56 12.95 1.36
C HIS A 157 10.65 11.84 1.88
N GLN A 158 9.71 11.39 1.05
CA GLN A 158 8.78 10.30 1.38
C GLN A 158 9.48 8.95 1.37
N GLY A 159 10.34 8.70 0.38
CA GLY A 159 11.20 7.50 0.40
C GLY A 159 12.09 7.42 1.64
N ALA A 160 12.60 8.56 2.13
CA ALA A 160 13.34 8.62 3.39
C ALA A 160 12.44 8.38 4.61
N ARG A 161 11.25 8.99 4.66
CA ARG A 161 10.25 8.74 5.71
C ARG A 161 9.84 7.27 5.77
N ASP A 162 9.54 6.66 4.63
CA ASP A 162 9.14 5.26 4.55
C ASP A 162 10.30 4.33 4.92
N ALA A 163 11.54 4.67 4.56
CA ALA A 163 12.73 3.93 4.98
C ALA A 163 12.96 4.04 6.50
N ILE A 164 12.76 5.23 7.09
CA ILE A 164 12.85 5.45 8.54
C ILE A 164 11.75 4.67 9.26
N LEU A 165 10.51 4.74 8.75
CA LEU A 165 9.39 3.95 9.28
C LEU A 165 9.70 2.46 9.20
N ALA A 166 10.10 1.95 8.04
CA ALA A 166 10.46 0.54 7.86
C ALA A 166 11.62 0.09 8.78
N ALA A 167 12.62 0.94 8.99
CA ALA A 167 13.72 0.66 9.91
C ALA A 167 13.25 0.63 11.37
N PHE A 168 12.39 1.58 11.77
CA PHE A 168 11.79 1.61 13.10
C PHE A 168 10.87 0.40 13.33
N GLU A 169 10.02 0.08 12.36
CA GLU A 169 9.14 -1.08 12.34
C GLU A 169 9.94 -2.37 12.52
N ARG A 170 11.04 -2.55 11.78
CA ARG A 170 11.93 -3.72 11.92
C ARG A 170 12.56 -3.80 13.30
N ARG A 171 13.02 -2.67 13.85
CA ARG A 171 13.62 -2.64 15.19
C ARG A 171 12.62 -3.02 16.29
N LEU A 172 11.35 -2.65 16.14
CA LEU A 172 10.28 -3.09 17.05
C LEU A 172 10.02 -4.59 16.93
N GLU A 173 10.02 -5.14 15.71
CA GLU A 173 9.91 -6.58 15.48
C GLU A 173 11.08 -7.35 16.13
N ASP A 174 12.33 -6.92 15.89
CA ASP A 174 13.53 -7.57 16.44
C ASP A 174 13.53 -7.55 17.97
N ALA A 175 13.10 -6.44 18.59
CA ALA A 175 13.00 -6.33 20.04
C ALA A 175 11.93 -7.27 20.63
N ALA A 176 10.78 -7.40 19.95
CA ALA A 176 9.74 -8.32 20.36
C ALA A 176 10.19 -9.79 20.25
N GLU A 177 10.91 -10.14 19.18
CA GLU A 177 11.46 -11.49 19.00
C GLU A 177 12.52 -11.84 20.05
N ALA A 178 13.40 -10.90 20.39
CA ALA A 178 14.38 -11.08 21.46
C ALA A 178 13.70 -11.34 22.82
N MET A 179 12.67 -10.56 23.17
CA MET A 179 11.90 -10.77 24.40
C MET A 179 11.19 -12.14 24.42
N GLU A 180 10.62 -12.58 23.30
CA GLU A 180 10.02 -13.92 23.19
C GLU A 180 11.05 -15.04 23.42
N ALA A 181 12.27 -14.88 22.90
CA ALA A 181 13.35 -15.86 23.08
C ALA A 181 13.80 -15.96 24.55
N ASP A 182 13.99 -14.82 25.22
CA ASP A 182 14.35 -14.78 26.64
C ASP A 182 13.25 -15.40 27.50
N LEU A 183 11.98 -15.11 27.18
CA LEU A 183 10.83 -15.69 27.85
C LEU A 183 10.80 -17.21 27.69
N LEU A 184 11.12 -17.76 26.52
CA LEU A 184 11.17 -19.19 26.29
C LEU A 184 12.27 -19.85 27.15
N VAL A 185 13.44 -19.23 27.27
CA VAL A 185 14.53 -19.73 28.13
C VAL A 185 14.06 -19.77 29.58
N TYR A 186 13.44 -18.70 30.06
CA TYR A 186 12.90 -18.65 31.41
C TYR A 186 11.79 -19.69 31.64
N ALA A 187 10.85 -19.80 30.71
CA ALA A 187 9.74 -20.76 30.81
C ALA A 187 10.23 -22.22 30.82
N ARG A 188 11.32 -22.54 30.12
CA ARG A 188 11.96 -23.86 30.20
C ARG A 188 12.51 -24.15 31.59
N SER A 189 13.26 -23.20 32.16
CA SER A 189 13.79 -23.33 33.51
C SER A 189 12.67 -23.54 34.53
N VAL A 190 11.57 -22.79 34.44
CA VAL A 190 10.43 -22.97 35.34
C VAL A 190 9.71 -24.30 35.10
N ALA A 191 9.63 -24.77 33.85
CA ALA A 191 9.01 -26.06 33.52
C ALA A 191 9.81 -27.26 34.06
N GLU A 192 11.13 -27.13 34.21
CA GLU A 192 11.99 -28.13 34.85
C GLU A 192 11.67 -28.27 36.35
N ASP A 193 11.30 -27.18 37.02
CA ASP A 193 10.90 -27.15 38.43
C ASP A 193 9.43 -27.58 38.66
N GLY A 194 8.59 -27.50 37.61
CA GLY A 194 7.20 -27.92 37.65
C GLY A 194 6.36 -27.39 36.49
N ARG A 195 5.79 -28.30 35.71
CA ARG A 195 5.06 -27.97 34.46
C ARG A 195 3.70 -27.27 34.69
N ASP A 196 3.04 -27.54 35.80
CA ASP A 196 1.68 -27.04 36.07
C ASP A 196 1.60 -25.51 36.18
N GLY A 197 2.63 -24.89 36.77
CA GLY A 197 2.70 -23.42 36.89
C GLY A 197 2.84 -22.74 35.53
N VAL A 198 3.64 -23.31 34.63
CA VAL A 198 3.83 -22.80 33.26
C VAL A 198 2.54 -22.97 32.45
N VAL A 199 1.87 -24.13 32.54
CA VAL A 199 0.59 -24.35 31.87
C VAL A 199 -0.48 -23.37 32.36
N ALA A 200 -0.57 -23.12 33.67
CA ALA A 200 -1.51 -22.16 34.22
C ALA A 200 -1.24 -20.73 33.75
N ALA A 201 0.02 -20.29 33.76
CA ALA A 201 0.41 -18.96 33.30
C ALA A 201 0.13 -18.76 31.79
N VAL A 202 0.49 -19.75 30.96
CA VAL A 202 0.24 -19.69 29.52
C VAL A 202 -1.26 -19.74 29.21
N ARG A 203 -2.06 -20.47 29.99
CA ARG A 203 -3.53 -20.47 29.88
C ARG A 203 -4.13 -19.09 30.16
N ASP A 204 -3.67 -18.42 31.20
CA ASP A 204 -4.10 -17.06 31.52
C ASP A 204 -3.78 -16.09 30.38
N TRP A 205 -2.60 -16.23 29.78
CA TRP A 205 -2.20 -15.42 28.65
C TRP A 205 -3.04 -15.67 27.40
N LEU A 206 -3.40 -16.93 27.13
CA LEU A 206 -4.34 -17.29 26.07
C LEU A 206 -5.75 -16.72 26.31
N GLY A 207 -6.14 -16.51 27.57
CA GLY A 207 -7.41 -15.90 27.96
C GLY A 207 -7.38 -14.37 28.08
N SER A 208 -6.20 -13.75 28.09
CA SER A 208 -6.03 -12.34 28.44
C SER A 208 -6.60 -11.35 27.42
N GLY A 209 -6.75 -11.77 26.17
CA GLY A 209 -7.09 -10.87 25.05
C GLY A 209 -5.97 -9.89 24.67
N GLU A 210 -4.84 -9.88 25.39
CA GLU A 210 -3.68 -9.06 25.06
C GLU A 210 -2.84 -9.77 24.00
N LEU A 211 -2.77 -9.20 22.81
CA LEU A 211 -2.25 -9.89 21.62
C LEU A 211 -0.75 -10.19 21.67
N VAL A 212 0.01 -9.38 22.40
CA VAL A 212 1.43 -9.67 22.66
C VAL A 212 1.55 -10.93 23.53
N ARG A 213 0.73 -11.06 24.57
CA ARG A 213 0.66 -12.26 25.41
C ARG A 213 0.13 -13.46 24.64
N LEU A 214 -0.85 -13.27 23.75
CA LEU A 214 -1.36 -14.32 22.87
C LEU A 214 -0.27 -14.85 21.95
N GLY A 215 0.49 -13.96 21.29
CA GLY A 215 1.61 -14.34 20.43
C GLY A 215 2.69 -15.14 21.16
N ALA A 216 3.10 -14.65 22.33
CA ALA A 216 4.06 -15.33 23.19
C ALA A 216 3.53 -16.68 23.70
N ALA A 217 2.26 -16.75 24.12
CA ALA A 217 1.65 -17.96 24.61
C ALA A 217 1.58 -19.04 23.52
N VAL A 218 1.13 -18.72 22.31
CA VAL A 218 1.14 -19.63 21.17
C VAL A 218 2.55 -20.16 20.88
N HIS A 219 3.55 -19.28 20.93
CA HIS A 219 4.95 -19.66 20.76
C HIS A 219 5.43 -20.65 21.85
N LEU A 220 5.14 -20.36 23.12
CA LEU A 220 5.49 -21.22 24.25
C LEU A 220 4.79 -22.59 24.17
N VAL A 221 3.50 -22.62 23.83
CA VAL A 221 2.74 -23.88 23.70
C VAL A 221 3.41 -24.80 22.67
N ALA A 222 3.74 -24.28 21.51
CA ALA A 222 4.40 -25.05 20.46
C ALA A 222 5.79 -25.55 20.89
N ARG A 223 6.60 -24.66 21.49
CA ARG A 223 8.01 -24.94 21.82
C ARG A 223 8.20 -25.82 23.05
N LEU A 224 7.26 -25.82 23.97
CA LEU A 224 7.27 -26.65 25.17
C LEU A 224 6.36 -27.89 25.04
N GLY A 225 5.63 -28.01 23.92
CA GLY A 225 4.71 -29.13 23.68
C GLY A 225 3.60 -29.21 24.73
N LEU A 226 2.97 -28.08 25.05
CA LEU A 226 1.92 -27.98 26.08
C LEU A 226 0.57 -28.50 25.55
N THR A 227 0.45 -29.83 25.43
CA THR A 227 -0.74 -30.51 24.91
C THR A 227 -2.01 -30.23 25.72
N GLU A 228 -1.86 -29.84 26.99
CA GLU A 228 -2.92 -29.44 27.92
C GLU A 228 -3.68 -28.19 27.46
N LEU A 229 -3.10 -27.40 26.55
CA LEU A 229 -3.63 -26.13 26.06
C LEU A 229 -4.22 -26.20 24.64
N GLY A 230 -4.37 -27.43 24.10
CA GLY A 230 -4.99 -27.66 22.79
C GLY A 230 -6.41 -27.08 22.64
N PRO A 231 -7.31 -27.20 23.63
CA PRO A 231 -8.65 -26.59 23.54
C PRO A 231 -8.63 -25.07 23.42
N GLU A 232 -7.72 -24.39 24.13
CA GLU A 232 -7.52 -22.94 24.07
C GLU A 232 -6.99 -22.52 22.71
N LEU A 233 -5.99 -23.23 22.15
CA LEU A 233 -5.50 -22.99 20.79
C LEU A 233 -6.59 -23.17 19.73
N GLY A 234 -7.43 -24.20 19.86
CA GLY A 234 -8.54 -24.43 18.94
C GLY A 234 -9.56 -23.30 18.94
N ARG A 235 -9.91 -22.77 20.13
CA ARG A 235 -10.79 -21.59 20.26
C ARG A 235 -10.16 -20.34 19.63
N LEU A 236 -8.86 -20.15 19.83
CA LEU A 236 -8.12 -19.02 19.28
C LEU A 236 -8.03 -19.09 17.75
N ALA A 237 -7.84 -20.29 17.19
CA ALA A 237 -7.84 -20.52 15.75
C ALA A 237 -9.20 -20.23 15.12
N GLU A 238 -10.29 -20.60 15.79
CA GLU A 238 -11.64 -20.27 15.34
C GLU A 238 -11.93 -18.77 15.39
N ALA A 239 -11.47 -18.07 16.42
CA ALA A 239 -11.59 -16.61 16.51
C ALA A 239 -10.79 -15.90 15.41
N ALA A 240 -9.58 -16.38 15.10
CA ALA A 240 -8.76 -15.87 14.00
C ALA A 240 -9.46 -16.05 12.64
N ARG A 241 -10.03 -17.24 12.37
CA ARG A 241 -10.78 -17.53 11.12
C ARG A 241 -11.98 -16.61 10.90
N ARG A 242 -12.61 -16.14 11.97
CA ARG A 242 -13.77 -15.24 11.92
C ARG A 242 -13.38 -13.75 11.90
N ASP A 243 -12.09 -13.44 11.83
CA ASP A 243 -11.54 -12.08 11.92
C ASP A 243 -11.98 -11.35 13.20
N GLN A 244 -12.12 -12.09 14.31
CA GLN A 244 -12.59 -11.57 15.60
C GLN A 244 -11.43 -11.20 16.53
N LEU A 245 -10.19 -11.30 16.08
CA LEU A 245 -9.03 -10.91 16.85
C LEU A 245 -8.71 -9.43 16.61
N PRO A 246 -8.73 -8.58 17.65
CA PRO A 246 -8.21 -7.23 17.52
C PRO A 246 -6.73 -7.26 17.12
N GLY A 247 -6.19 -6.15 16.61
CA GLY A 247 -4.76 -5.98 16.36
C GLY A 247 -3.99 -5.43 17.57
N PRO A 248 -2.68 -5.69 17.73
CA PRO A 248 -1.92 -5.24 18.89
C PRO A 248 -2.03 -3.72 19.06
N THR A 249 -2.25 -3.24 20.28
CA THR A 249 -2.41 -1.81 20.56
C THR A 249 -1.15 -1.02 20.21
N VAL A 250 0.03 -1.64 20.33
CA VAL A 250 1.32 -1.09 19.89
C VAL A 250 1.36 -0.82 18.38
N TYR A 251 0.56 -1.55 17.58
CA TYR A 251 0.40 -1.35 16.15
C TYR A 251 -0.90 -0.62 15.79
N ARG A 252 -1.54 0.06 16.76
CA ARG A 252 -2.79 0.82 16.51
C ARG A 252 -2.59 1.92 15.47
N SER A 253 -1.40 2.52 15.44
CA SER A 253 -1.03 3.59 14.51
C SER A 253 -0.42 3.11 13.19
N SER A 254 -0.03 1.83 13.07
CA SER A 254 0.51 1.25 11.82
C SER A 254 -0.35 0.06 11.35
N PRO A 255 -1.23 0.26 10.35
CA PRO A 255 -2.02 -0.81 9.75
C PRO A 255 -1.16 -1.92 9.13
N VAL A 256 0.01 -1.56 8.58
CA VAL A 256 0.94 -2.51 7.94
C VAL A 256 1.55 -3.45 8.96
N LEU A 257 2.03 -2.93 10.10
CA LEU A 257 2.55 -3.77 11.19
C LEU A 257 1.46 -4.67 11.78
N ARG A 258 0.24 -4.15 11.90
CA ARG A 258 -0.90 -4.94 12.39
C ARG A 258 -1.18 -6.13 11.47
N GLU A 259 -1.19 -5.90 10.17
CA GLU A 259 -1.45 -6.94 9.18
C GLU A 259 -0.31 -7.96 9.09
N ARG A 260 0.94 -7.50 9.10
CA ARG A 260 2.12 -8.39 9.14
C ARG A 260 2.15 -9.24 10.41
N TRP A 261 1.79 -8.64 11.56
CA TRP A 261 1.65 -9.37 12.80
C TRP A 261 0.56 -10.43 12.71
N ARG A 262 -0.62 -10.08 12.15
CA ARG A 262 -1.75 -11.01 11.97
C ARG A 262 -1.35 -12.23 11.15
N ILE A 263 -0.73 -12.03 9.99
CA ILE A 263 -0.22 -13.11 9.11
C ILE A 263 0.77 -14.00 9.86
N ARG A 264 1.73 -13.40 10.60
CA ARG A 264 2.72 -14.16 11.38
C ARG A 264 2.06 -14.95 12.51
N PHE A 265 1.11 -14.36 13.20
CA PHE A 265 0.38 -14.96 14.30
C PHE A 265 -0.45 -16.15 13.82
N GLU A 266 -1.22 -15.99 12.74
CA GLU A 266 -2.01 -17.08 12.13
C GLU A 266 -1.12 -18.24 11.71
N ARG A 267 0.03 -17.96 11.08
CA ARG A 267 1.01 -18.98 10.73
C ARG A 267 1.53 -19.73 11.95
N ARG A 268 1.98 -19.01 13.00
CA ARG A 268 2.47 -19.61 14.25
C ARG A 268 1.39 -20.43 14.95
N LEU A 269 0.13 -19.98 14.92
CA LEU A 269 -1.01 -20.68 15.49
C LEU A 269 -1.30 -21.99 14.75
N GLY A 270 -1.21 -21.98 13.42
CA GLY A 270 -1.27 -23.20 12.60
C GLY A 270 -0.15 -24.18 12.95
N GLU A 271 1.09 -23.70 12.95
CA GLU A 271 2.28 -24.49 13.32
C GLU A 271 2.14 -25.11 14.72
N ALA A 272 1.71 -24.32 15.72
CA ALA A 272 1.50 -24.79 17.09
C ALA A 272 0.47 -25.91 17.16
N THR A 273 -0.64 -25.77 16.42
CA THR A 273 -1.72 -26.77 16.38
C THR A 273 -1.19 -28.09 15.78
N THR A 274 -0.48 -28.03 14.66
CA THR A 274 0.11 -29.21 14.01
C THR A 274 1.13 -29.92 14.91
N VAL A 275 1.96 -29.17 15.65
CA VAL A 275 2.94 -29.74 16.58
C VAL A 275 2.22 -30.53 17.68
N LEU A 276 1.16 -29.99 18.28
CA LEU A 276 0.43 -30.68 19.33
C LEU A 276 -0.32 -31.92 18.82
N GLU A 277 -0.87 -31.86 17.61
CA GLU A 277 -1.50 -33.03 16.96
C GLU A 277 -0.49 -34.16 16.73
N THR A 278 0.72 -33.80 16.31
CA THR A 278 1.81 -34.76 16.11
C THR A 278 2.20 -35.42 17.44
N ILE A 279 2.36 -34.64 18.51
CA ILE A 279 2.71 -35.15 19.85
C ILE A 279 1.60 -36.05 20.42
N ARG A 280 0.33 -35.79 20.12
CA ARG A 280 -0.80 -36.62 20.59
C ARG A 280 -0.96 -37.92 19.80
N SER A 281 -0.44 -37.99 18.58
CA SER A 281 -0.61 -39.13 17.66
C SER A 281 0.56 -40.12 17.69
N GLY A 282 1.67 -39.75 18.32
CA GLY A 282 2.85 -40.61 18.54
C GLY A 282 2.96 -41.04 19.99
#